data_AF-A0A1I2A715-F1
#
_entry.id   AF-A0A1I2A715-F1
#
_cell.length_a   1.000
_cell.length_b   1.000
_cell.length_c   1.000
_cell.angle_alpha   90.00
_cell.angle_beta   90.00
_cell.angle_gamma   90.00
#
_symmetry.space_group_name_H-M   'P 1'
#
loop_
_entity.id
_entity.type
_entity.pdbx_description
1 polymer ?
#
loop_
_entity_poly.entity_id
_entity_poly.type
_entity_poly.pdbx_seq_one_letter_code
_entity_poly.pdbx_strand_id
1 'polypeptide(L)'
;MAEHLYSCVVSGGQAGGYGLETDALLVAPLAGELPLPDEILISGGVGALMDVSASLTMEEIAKYGDIGPELGAQLAQLATRHEVPVRQAEEAARATVIGAGTHMTEVSGATLYYDLEALPLRNIPVGICRLPPADDKLEQAVRASMKLAAGLYGSGMTDPPFALALQGGGVCSYIRLQKLAEVLCAEYAAAAPGASVLLVICQNDMAKALGHALVKRLRGKLRLVCVDQLNAADGDYVDVGLPIKEDMVPVIMKTLVFHRRESGEEQA
;
A
#
# COMPACT_ATOMS: atom_id res chain seq x y z
N MET A 1 6.91 -32.04 -5.16
CA MET A 1 6.94 -30.62 -5.57
C MET A 1 6.33 -29.74 -4.49
N ALA A 2 5.13 -30.05 -4.01
CA ALA A 2 4.47 -29.27 -2.95
C ALA A 2 5.32 -29.14 -1.66
N GLU A 3 5.97 -30.23 -1.20
CA GLU A 3 6.90 -30.19 -0.05
C GLU A 3 8.08 -29.24 -0.27
N HIS A 4 8.59 -29.16 -1.50
CA HIS A 4 9.68 -28.26 -1.83
C HIS A 4 9.21 -26.80 -1.81
N LEU A 5 8.01 -26.51 -2.35
CA LEU A 5 7.40 -25.19 -2.26
C LEU A 5 7.16 -24.76 -0.81
N TYR A 6 6.63 -25.66 0.02
CA TYR A 6 6.44 -25.43 1.45
C TYR A 6 7.77 -25.09 2.14
N SER A 7 8.80 -25.89 1.89
CA SER A 7 10.14 -25.67 2.45
C SER A 7 10.72 -24.32 2.02
N CYS A 8 10.58 -23.92 0.76
CA CYS A 8 11.04 -22.61 0.28
C CYS A 8 10.35 -21.44 1.00
N VAL A 9 9.04 -21.53 1.24
CA VAL A 9 8.27 -20.49 1.93
C VAL A 9 8.68 -20.38 3.41
N VAL A 10 8.80 -21.51 4.09
CA VAL A 10 9.09 -21.56 5.54
C VAL A 10 10.55 -21.23 5.85
N SER A 11 11.49 -21.61 4.98
CA SER A 11 12.92 -21.35 5.17
C SER A 11 13.38 -19.98 4.68
N GLY A 12 12.46 -19.14 4.17
CA GLY A 12 12.82 -17.88 3.53
C GLY A 12 13.81 -18.07 2.38
N GLY A 13 13.80 -19.24 1.74
CA GLY A 13 14.72 -19.56 0.66
C GLY A 13 16.06 -20.17 1.04
N GLN A 14 16.36 -20.38 2.33
CA GLN A 14 17.62 -21.01 2.76
C GLN A 14 17.63 -22.54 2.51
N ALA A 15 16.48 -23.14 2.17
CA ALA A 15 16.37 -24.58 1.92
C ALA A 15 16.95 -24.98 0.55
N GLY A 16 18.27 -25.17 0.54
CA GLY A 16 19.01 -25.79 -0.56
C GLY A 16 19.61 -24.73 -1.48
N GLY A 17 20.94 -24.81 -1.65
CA GLY A 17 21.70 -23.90 -2.51
C GLY A 17 20.98 -23.70 -3.84
N TYR A 18 20.49 -22.49 -4.04
CA TYR A 18 19.99 -22.01 -5.30
C TYR A 18 21.01 -22.39 -6.38
N GLY A 19 20.58 -23.19 -7.35
CA GLY A 19 21.43 -23.46 -8.50
C GLY A 19 21.86 -22.12 -9.12
N LEU A 20 23.04 -22.09 -9.74
CA LEU A 20 23.63 -20.89 -10.36
C LEU A 20 22.68 -20.14 -11.33
N GLU A 21 21.59 -20.76 -11.76
CA GLU A 21 20.59 -20.20 -12.68
C GLU A 21 19.52 -19.31 -12.00
N THR A 22 19.24 -19.48 -10.71
CA THR A 22 18.18 -18.70 -10.00
C THR A 22 18.63 -17.31 -9.58
N ASP A 23 19.94 -17.07 -9.43
CA ASP A 23 20.49 -15.74 -9.12
C ASP A 23 20.16 -14.71 -10.21
N ALA A 24 20.07 -15.15 -11.48
CA ALA A 24 19.74 -14.30 -12.61
C ALA A 24 18.28 -13.79 -12.60
N LEU A 25 17.41 -14.40 -11.78
CA LEU A 25 16.01 -14.02 -11.64
C LEU A 25 15.76 -13.10 -10.43
N LEU A 26 16.78 -12.85 -9.60
CA LEU A 26 16.68 -11.96 -8.46
C LEU A 26 16.68 -10.49 -8.94
N VAL A 27 15.59 -9.79 -8.67
CA VAL A 27 15.45 -8.36 -8.97
C VAL A 27 16.08 -7.47 -7.87
N ALA A 28 16.39 -8.06 -6.72
CA ALA A 28 17.06 -7.45 -5.59
C ALA A 28 17.76 -8.54 -4.74
N PRO A 29 18.69 -8.17 -3.84
CA PRO A 29 19.25 -9.11 -2.87
C PRO A 29 18.14 -9.83 -2.10
N LEU A 30 18.34 -11.12 -1.80
CA LEU A 30 17.42 -11.87 -0.94
C LEU A 30 17.19 -11.08 0.35
N ALA A 31 15.92 -10.94 0.74
CA ALA A 31 15.59 -10.52 2.08
C ALA A 31 16.33 -11.45 3.06
N GLY A 32 16.77 -10.93 4.21
CA GLY A 32 17.39 -11.74 5.26
C GLY A 32 16.43 -12.80 5.81
N GLU A 33 16.68 -13.28 7.04
CA GLU A 33 15.75 -14.22 7.67
C GLU A 33 14.32 -13.63 7.72
N LEU A 34 13.42 -14.26 6.98
CA LEU A 34 12.00 -13.92 7.02
C LEU A 34 11.38 -14.58 8.26
N PRO A 35 10.46 -13.91 8.96
CA PRO A 35 9.73 -14.53 10.05
C PRO A 35 8.94 -15.73 9.53
N LEU A 36 8.79 -16.76 10.38
CA LEU A 36 7.93 -17.88 10.10
C LEU A 36 6.49 -17.36 9.90
N PRO A 37 5.82 -17.65 8.78
CA PRO A 37 4.43 -17.23 8.60
C PRO A 37 3.52 -17.99 9.54
N ASP A 38 2.49 -17.31 10.07
CA ASP A 38 1.44 -17.95 10.87
C ASP A 38 0.54 -18.87 10.03
N GLU A 39 0.42 -18.59 8.73
CA GLU A 39 -0.40 -19.35 7.79
C GLU A 39 0.04 -19.12 6.32
N ILE A 40 -0.20 -20.12 5.47
CA ILE A 40 0.00 -20.05 4.02
C ILE A 40 -1.35 -20.23 3.33
N LEU A 41 -1.75 -19.23 2.54
CA LEU A 41 -2.98 -19.26 1.74
C LEU A 41 -2.67 -19.51 0.26
N ILE A 42 -3.31 -20.53 -0.32
CA ILE A 42 -3.20 -20.85 -1.74
C ILE A 42 -4.44 -20.37 -2.49
N SER A 43 -4.23 -19.53 -3.50
CA SER A 43 -5.27 -19.06 -4.41
C SER A 43 -5.07 -19.58 -5.85
N GLY A 44 -5.88 -19.12 -6.79
CA GLY A 44 -5.83 -19.46 -8.20
C GLY A 44 -6.47 -20.81 -8.52
N GLY A 45 -6.26 -21.27 -9.76
CA GLY A 45 -6.82 -22.55 -10.25
C GLY A 45 -6.35 -23.75 -9.44
N VAL A 46 -5.09 -23.77 -8.99
CA VAL A 46 -4.56 -24.85 -8.13
C VAL A 46 -5.18 -24.82 -6.73
N GLY A 47 -5.37 -23.63 -6.14
CA GLY A 47 -6.06 -23.49 -4.85
C GLY A 47 -7.48 -24.02 -4.91
N ALA A 48 -8.20 -23.81 -6.01
CA ALA A 48 -9.54 -24.36 -6.23
C ALA A 48 -9.59 -25.89 -6.36
N LEU A 49 -8.44 -26.55 -6.49
CA LEU A 49 -8.30 -28.01 -6.58
C LEU A 49 -7.80 -28.64 -5.27
N MET A 50 -7.65 -27.87 -4.20
CA MET A 50 -7.25 -28.38 -2.87
C MET A 50 -8.37 -29.10 -2.11
N ASP A 51 -9.60 -29.11 -2.63
CA ASP A 51 -10.74 -29.86 -2.08
C ASP A 51 -10.91 -31.23 -2.78
N VAL A 52 -10.02 -31.59 -3.70
CA VAL A 52 -10.14 -32.83 -4.47
C VAL A 52 -9.46 -33.99 -3.71
N SER A 53 -10.18 -35.11 -3.63
CA SER A 53 -9.78 -36.39 -3.00
C SER A 53 -8.30 -36.74 -3.16
N ALA A 54 -7.71 -37.31 -2.10
CA ALA A 54 -6.30 -37.68 -1.99
C ALA A 54 -5.79 -38.70 -3.03
N SER A 55 -6.70 -39.33 -3.80
CA SER A 55 -6.36 -40.27 -4.87
C SER A 55 -7.06 -39.85 -6.15
N LEU A 56 -6.34 -39.15 -7.01
CA LEU A 56 -6.77 -38.81 -8.36
C LEU A 56 -6.45 -39.94 -9.32
N THR A 57 -7.36 -40.19 -10.26
CA THR A 57 -7.09 -41.02 -11.44
C THR A 57 -6.22 -40.26 -12.45
N MET A 58 -5.59 -40.98 -13.38
CA MET A 58 -4.77 -40.33 -14.42
C MET A 58 -5.57 -39.38 -15.32
N GLU A 59 -6.86 -39.68 -15.53
CA GLU A 59 -7.79 -38.82 -16.28
C GLU A 59 -8.10 -37.52 -15.53
N GLU A 60 -8.21 -37.58 -14.20
CA GLU A 60 -8.41 -36.41 -13.35
C GLU A 60 -7.13 -35.56 -13.22
N ILE A 61 -5.96 -36.19 -13.16
CA ILE A 61 -4.66 -35.49 -13.20
C ILE A 61 -4.51 -34.74 -14.53
N ALA A 62 -4.81 -35.40 -15.66
CA ALA A 62 -4.65 -34.83 -16.99
C ALA A 62 -5.78 -33.88 -17.42
N LYS A 63 -6.77 -33.58 -16.55
CA LYS A 63 -7.99 -32.83 -16.87
C LYS A 63 -7.73 -31.50 -17.59
N TYR A 64 -6.67 -30.79 -17.21
CA TYR A 64 -6.29 -29.50 -17.81
C TYR A 64 -5.07 -29.59 -18.71
N GLY A 65 -4.53 -30.79 -18.94
CA GLY A 65 -3.28 -31.01 -19.67
C GLY A 65 -2.03 -30.53 -18.92
N ASP A 66 -2.14 -30.24 -17.62
CA ASP A 66 -1.06 -29.78 -16.76
C ASP A 66 -1.03 -30.54 -15.42
N ILE A 67 -0.10 -30.15 -14.54
CA ILE A 67 0.08 -30.77 -13.21
C ILE A 67 -0.82 -30.16 -12.12
N GLY A 68 -1.72 -29.24 -12.47
CA GLY A 68 -2.52 -28.46 -11.53
C GLY A 68 -3.35 -29.31 -10.57
N PRO A 69 -4.09 -30.34 -11.03
CA PRO A 69 -4.88 -31.22 -10.16
C PRO A 69 -4.02 -32.00 -9.17
N GLU A 70 -2.90 -32.58 -9.62
CA GLU A 70 -1.97 -33.33 -8.77
C GLU A 70 -1.33 -32.40 -7.72
N LEU A 71 -0.93 -31.19 -8.11
CA LEU A 71 -0.37 -30.21 -7.19
C LEU A 71 -1.39 -29.76 -6.14
N GLY A 72 -2.65 -29.54 -6.53
CA GLY A 72 -3.75 -29.19 -5.61
C GLY A 72 -3.98 -30.28 -4.56
N ALA A 73 -4.05 -31.54 -4.98
CA ALA A 73 -4.20 -32.69 -4.07
C ALA A 73 -3.00 -32.83 -3.11
N GLN A 74 -1.76 -32.63 -3.59
CA GLN A 74 -0.58 -32.66 -2.72
C GLN A 74 -0.58 -31.50 -1.71
N LEU A 75 -1.00 -30.29 -2.10
CA LEU A 75 -1.12 -29.14 -1.19
C LEU A 75 -2.20 -29.37 -0.12
N ALA A 76 -3.31 -30.02 -0.48
CA ALA A 76 -4.34 -30.44 0.47
C ALA A 76 -3.81 -31.43 1.51
N GLN A 77 -2.96 -32.37 1.10
CA GLN A 77 -2.30 -33.29 2.03
C GLN A 77 -1.35 -32.54 2.99
N LEU A 78 -0.59 -31.56 2.50
CA LEU A 78 0.31 -30.74 3.32
C LEU A 78 -0.42 -29.90 4.36
N ALA A 79 -1.63 -29.43 4.06
CA ALA A 79 -2.48 -28.68 4.99
C ALA A 79 -2.67 -29.37 6.35
N THR A 80 -2.53 -30.71 6.37
CA THR A 80 -2.75 -31.53 7.56
C THR A 80 -1.47 -32.02 8.26
N ARG A 81 -0.29 -31.74 7.70
CA ARG A 81 0.97 -32.42 8.10
C ARG A 81 2.00 -31.52 8.78
N HIS A 82 1.96 -30.20 8.58
CA HIS A 82 3.02 -29.29 9.00
C HIS A 82 2.58 -28.25 10.03
N GLU A 83 3.56 -27.62 10.71
CA GLU A 83 3.35 -26.63 11.77
C GLU A 83 2.69 -25.35 11.27
N VAL A 84 3.12 -24.85 10.11
CA VAL A 84 2.43 -23.73 9.44
C VAL A 84 1.25 -24.28 8.63
N PRO A 85 0.00 -23.89 8.96
CA PRO A 85 -1.17 -24.35 8.24
C PRO A 85 -1.16 -23.85 6.80
N VAL A 86 -1.45 -24.75 5.86
CA VAL A 86 -1.70 -24.41 4.46
C VAL A 86 -3.20 -24.47 4.23
N ARG A 87 -3.83 -23.39 3.78
CA ARG A 87 -5.28 -23.34 3.53
C ARG A 87 -5.59 -22.83 2.12
N GLN A 88 -6.75 -23.24 1.62
CA GLN A 88 -7.33 -22.62 0.44
C GLN A 88 -7.82 -21.22 0.79
N ALA A 89 -7.47 -20.22 -0.04
CA ALA A 89 -8.01 -18.88 0.11
C ALA A 89 -9.51 -18.86 -0.22
N GLU A 90 -10.32 -18.20 0.62
CA GLU A 90 -11.78 -18.07 0.41
C GLU A 90 -12.11 -17.46 -0.98
N GLU A 91 -11.28 -16.52 -1.45
CA GLU A 91 -11.43 -15.84 -2.74
C GLU A 91 -10.43 -16.36 -3.79
N ALA A 92 -10.37 -17.69 -3.96
CA ALA A 92 -9.38 -18.38 -4.80
C ALA A 92 -9.28 -17.83 -6.24
N ALA A 93 -10.38 -17.44 -6.87
CA ALA A 93 -10.37 -16.95 -8.26
C ALA A 93 -10.03 -15.46 -8.41
N ARG A 94 -9.96 -14.69 -7.31
CA ARG A 94 -9.81 -13.23 -7.35
C ARG A 94 -8.67 -12.68 -6.52
N ALA A 95 -7.86 -13.48 -5.83
CA ALA A 95 -6.71 -12.95 -5.07
C ALA A 95 -5.78 -12.07 -5.94
N THR A 96 -5.51 -12.45 -7.19
CA THR A 96 -4.75 -11.63 -8.15
C THR A 96 -5.49 -10.37 -8.59
N VAL A 97 -6.82 -10.44 -8.72
CA VAL A 97 -7.67 -9.30 -9.12
C VAL A 97 -7.87 -8.33 -7.94
N ILE A 98 -7.91 -8.83 -6.71
CA ILE A 98 -7.94 -8.06 -5.48
C ILE A 98 -6.56 -7.45 -5.25
N GLY A 99 -5.47 -8.20 -5.43
CA GLY A 99 -4.10 -7.70 -5.36
C GLY A 99 -3.77 -6.66 -6.43
N ALA A 100 -4.30 -6.81 -7.65
CA ALA A 100 -4.21 -5.82 -8.71
C ALA A 100 -5.19 -4.65 -8.52
N GLY A 101 -6.37 -4.89 -7.93
CA GLY A 101 -7.39 -3.87 -7.64
C GLY A 101 -7.07 -3.02 -6.40
N THR A 102 -6.23 -3.52 -5.50
CA THR A 102 -5.69 -2.78 -4.34
C THR A 102 -4.57 -1.83 -4.71
N HIS A 103 -4.10 -1.86 -5.97
CA HIS A 103 -3.12 -0.93 -6.52
C HIS A 103 -3.76 -0.10 -7.62
N MET A 104 -4.33 1.06 -7.26
CA MET A 104 -4.72 2.04 -8.26
C MET A 104 -3.51 2.90 -8.59
N THR A 105 -3.00 2.77 -9.82
CA THR A 105 -1.99 3.71 -10.35
C THR A 105 -2.74 4.90 -10.94
N GLU A 106 -2.74 6.01 -10.22
CA GLU A 106 -3.31 7.27 -10.68
C GLU A 106 -2.19 8.14 -11.27
N VAL A 107 -2.50 8.79 -12.39
CA VAL A 107 -1.63 9.84 -12.95
C VAL A 107 -2.08 11.15 -12.34
N SER A 108 -1.28 11.71 -11.44
CA SER A 108 -1.58 13.03 -10.86
C SER A 108 -1.70 14.06 -12.00
N GLY A 109 -2.74 14.90 -11.93
CA GLY A 109 -3.02 15.93 -12.94
C GLY A 109 -1.87 16.95 -13.07
N ALA A 110 -1.97 17.85 -14.06
CA ALA A 110 -0.93 18.85 -14.37
C ALA A 110 -0.68 19.91 -13.26
N THR A 111 -1.29 19.76 -12.09
CA THR A 111 -1.39 20.74 -11.01
C THR A 111 -0.74 20.26 -9.71
N LEU A 112 0.40 19.57 -9.82
CA LEU A 112 1.23 19.13 -8.70
C LEU A 112 2.41 20.11 -8.39
N TYR A 113 3.02 19.95 -7.23
CA TYR A 113 4.29 20.57 -6.85
C TYR A 113 5.22 19.51 -6.28
N TYR A 114 6.48 19.47 -6.68
CA TYR A 114 7.45 18.59 -6.05
C TYR A 114 8.86 19.15 -6.14
N ASP A 115 9.68 18.84 -5.15
CA ASP A 115 11.12 18.94 -5.23
C ASP A 115 11.67 17.60 -5.73
N LEU A 116 12.38 17.60 -6.86
CA LEU A 116 12.85 16.38 -7.53
C LEU A 116 13.69 15.48 -6.60
N GLU A 117 14.47 16.09 -5.70
CA GLU A 117 15.32 15.40 -4.73
C GLU A 117 14.55 14.61 -3.66
N ALA A 118 13.25 14.84 -3.52
CA ALA A 118 12.39 14.08 -2.62
C ALA A 118 11.84 12.79 -3.26
N LEU A 119 11.99 12.61 -4.58
CA LEU A 119 11.43 11.48 -5.31
C LEU A 119 12.51 10.44 -5.65
N PRO A 120 12.17 9.14 -5.72
CA PRO A 120 10.85 8.57 -5.48
C PRO A 120 10.55 8.34 -3.99
N LEU A 121 9.27 8.40 -3.62
CA LEU A 121 8.77 8.01 -2.30
C LEU A 121 8.07 6.65 -2.41
N ARG A 122 8.32 5.76 -1.44
CA ARG A 122 7.80 4.38 -1.45
C ARG A 122 7.20 4.02 -0.11
N ASN A 123 6.02 3.42 -0.17
CA ASN A 123 5.31 2.83 0.94
C ASN A 123 5.11 3.80 2.11
N ILE A 124 4.74 5.04 1.80
CA ILE A 124 4.48 6.07 2.80
C ILE A 124 3.04 5.88 3.31
N PRO A 125 2.81 5.66 4.62
CA PRO A 125 1.45 5.53 5.14
C PRO A 125 0.72 6.88 5.05
N VAL A 126 -0.60 6.85 4.84
CA VAL A 126 -1.42 8.06 4.65
C VAL A 126 -2.25 8.34 5.90
N GLY A 127 -2.08 9.54 6.46
CA GLY A 127 -2.93 10.10 7.52
C GLY A 127 -4.01 11.01 6.94
N ILE A 128 -5.27 10.84 7.38
CA ILE A 128 -6.41 11.61 6.86
C ILE A 128 -6.63 12.91 7.66
N CYS A 129 -6.65 14.03 6.93
CA CYS A 129 -7.05 15.34 7.43
C CYS A 129 -8.36 15.79 6.79
N ARG A 130 -9.45 15.67 7.54
CA ARG A 130 -10.77 16.15 7.13
C ARG A 130 -10.89 17.64 7.43
N LEU A 131 -10.84 18.45 6.37
CA LEU A 131 -10.90 19.90 6.49
C LEU A 131 -12.35 20.36 6.76
N PRO A 132 -12.59 21.15 7.82
CA PRO A 132 -13.91 21.68 8.11
C PRO A 132 -14.31 22.72 7.05
N PRO A 133 -15.59 22.88 6.68
CA PRO A 133 -16.00 23.86 5.66
C PRO A 133 -15.74 25.32 6.06
N ALA A 134 -15.74 25.61 7.37
CA ALA A 134 -15.42 26.94 7.92
C ALA A 134 -14.01 26.99 8.51
N ASP A 135 -13.44 28.19 8.57
CA ASP A 135 -12.05 28.43 8.98
C ASP A 135 -11.83 28.39 10.51
N ASP A 136 -12.89 28.49 11.30
CA ASP A 136 -12.83 28.62 12.77
C ASP A 136 -12.21 27.39 13.45
N LYS A 137 -12.37 26.22 12.82
CA LYS A 137 -11.89 24.93 13.33
C LYS A 137 -10.73 24.36 12.51
N LEU A 138 -10.21 25.10 11.54
CA LEU A 138 -9.20 24.62 10.61
C LEU A 138 -7.93 24.17 11.33
N GLU A 139 -7.39 25.03 12.20
CA GLU A 139 -6.18 24.73 12.97
C GLU A 139 -6.35 23.52 13.88
N GLN A 140 -7.48 23.45 14.59
CA GLN A 140 -7.78 22.32 15.46
C GLN A 140 -7.89 21.01 14.67
N ALA A 141 -8.53 21.02 13.50
CA ALA A 141 -8.67 19.84 12.65
C ALA A 141 -7.31 19.36 12.12
N VAL A 142 -6.48 20.27 11.61
CA VAL A 142 -5.14 19.92 11.12
C VAL A 142 -4.26 19.39 12.24
N ARG A 143 -4.23 20.07 13.40
CA ARG A 143 -3.47 19.63 14.58
C ARG A 143 -3.88 18.23 15.04
N ALA A 144 -5.19 17.98 15.14
CA ALA A 144 -5.71 16.68 15.57
C ALA A 144 -5.30 15.57 14.59
N SER A 145 -5.45 15.80 13.28
CA SER A 145 -5.05 14.85 12.25
C SER A 145 -3.55 14.59 12.21
N MET A 146 -2.72 15.63 12.33
CA MET A 146 -1.26 15.49 12.39
C MET A 146 -0.82 14.69 13.62
N LYS A 147 -1.40 14.98 14.79
CA LYS A 147 -1.11 14.25 16.03
C LYS A 147 -1.50 12.78 15.93
N LEU A 148 -2.65 12.49 15.30
CA LEU A 148 -3.10 11.13 15.07
C LEU A 148 -2.15 10.40 14.10
N ALA A 149 -1.82 11.02 12.97
CA ALA A 149 -0.89 10.43 11.99
C ALA A 149 0.50 10.19 12.60
N ALA A 150 1.04 11.14 13.37
CA ALA A 150 2.30 10.97 14.09
C ALA A 150 2.22 9.87 15.16
N GLY A 151 1.10 9.74 15.87
CA GLY A 151 0.90 8.67 16.85
C GLY A 151 0.85 7.28 16.21
N LEU A 152 0.33 7.16 14.99
CA LEU A 152 0.24 5.89 14.26
C LEU A 152 1.53 5.54 13.52
N TYR A 153 2.17 6.53 12.89
CA TYR A 153 3.23 6.32 11.90
C TYR A 153 4.56 7.00 12.22
N GLY A 154 4.61 7.88 13.22
CA GLY A 154 5.79 8.71 13.52
C GLY A 154 7.04 7.94 13.97
N SER A 155 6.90 6.68 14.39
CA SER A 155 8.00 5.76 14.71
C SER A 155 8.46 4.90 13.51
N GLY A 156 7.85 5.08 12.33
CA GLY A 156 8.21 4.38 11.11
C GLY A 156 9.62 4.73 10.62
N MET A 157 10.18 3.86 9.77
CA MET A 157 11.51 4.06 9.19
C MET A 157 11.51 4.84 7.86
N THR A 158 10.35 5.32 7.41
CA THR A 158 10.23 6.09 6.15
C THR A 158 10.44 7.58 6.38
N ASP A 159 10.90 8.27 5.33
CA ASP A 159 10.95 9.74 5.27
C ASP A 159 10.20 10.19 4.01
N PRO A 160 9.03 10.85 4.13
CA PRO A 160 8.40 11.25 5.39
C PRO A 160 7.84 10.04 6.18
N PRO A 161 7.61 10.18 7.50
CA PRO A 161 7.00 9.12 8.30
C PRO A 161 5.54 8.85 7.89
N PHE A 162 4.87 9.85 7.31
CA PHE A 162 3.53 9.73 6.74
C PHE A 162 3.27 10.83 5.70
N ALA A 163 2.34 10.54 4.79
CA ALA A 163 1.69 11.51 3.93
C ALA A 163 0.45 12.07 4.62
N LEU A 164 0.11 13.35 4.40
CA LEU A 164 -1.15 13.91 4.89
C LEU A 164 -2.13 14.11 3.73
N ALA A 165 -3.24 13.37 3.73
CA ALA A 165 -4.31 13.53 2.77
C ALA A 165 -5.37 14.53 3.25
N LEU A 166 -5.53 15.62 2.51
CA LEU A 166 -6.50 16.68 2.75
C LEU A 166 -7.81 16.37 2.04
N GLN A 167 -8.89 16.24 2.81
CA GLN A 167 -10.21 15.86 2.32
C GLN A 167 -11.29 16.86 2.70
N GLY A 168 -12.31 16.99 1.85
CA GLY A 168 -13.45 17.86 2.09
C GLY A 168 -13.09 19.35 1.96
N GLY A 169 -13.52 20.16 2.93
CA GLY A 169 -13.20 21.60 2.99
C GLY A 169 -13.89 22.51 1.97
N GLY A 170 -14.65 21.96 1.01
CA GLY A 170 -15.37 22.75 0.01
C GLY A 170 -14.44 23.58 -0.89
N VAL A 171 -14.95 24.70 -1.41
CA VAL A 171 -14.18 25.63 -2.25
C VAL A 171 -13.06 26.28 -1.43
N CYS A 172 -11.81 26.11 -1.87
CA CYS A 172 -10.64 26.67 -1.19
C CYS A 172 -10.30 28.05 -1.79
N SER A 173 -10.66 29.13 -1.08
CA SER A 173 -10.25 30.48 -1.47
C SER A 173 -8.74 30.68 -1.27
N TYR A 174 -8.15 31.68 -1.94
CA TYR A 174 -6.72 31.97 -1.76
C TYR A 174 -6.36 32.31 -0.30
N ILE A 175 -7.23 33.07 0.40
CA ILE A 175 -7.02 33.41 1.82
C ILE A 175 -6.98 32.13 2.67
N ARG A 176 -7.94 31.23 2.44
CA ARG A 176 -8.02 29.95 3.15
C ARG A 176 -6.83 29.04 2.82
N LEU A 177 -6.38 29.01 1.58
CA LEU A 177 -5.19 28.27 1.15
C LEU A 177 -3.91 28.79 1.84
N GLN A 178 -3.77 30.10 2.00
CA GLN A 178 -2.64 30.69 2.74
C GLN A 178 -2.67 30.32 4.23
N LYS A 179 -3.85 30.36 4.86
CA LYS A 179 -4.05 29.95 6.26
C LYS A 179 -3.77 28.46 6.44
N LEU A 180 -4.25 27.61 5.53
CA LEU A 180 -3.98 26.18 5.53
C LEU A 180 -2.48 25.89 5.42
N ALA A 181 -1.76 26.56 4.51
CA ALA A 181 -0.31 26.40 4.36
C ALA A 181 0.47 26.82 5.63
N GLU A 182 0.02 27.87 6.31
CA GLU A 182 0.60 28.31 7.59
C GLU A 182 0.42 27.26 8.69
N VAL A 183 -0.81 26.77 8.88
CA VAL A 183 -1.13 25.76 9.87
C VAL A 183 -0.39 24.45 9.59
N LEU A 184 -0.39 23.97 8.34
CA LEU A 184 0.31 22.74 7.95
C LEU A 184 1.81 22.82 8.27
N CYS A 185 2.45 23.94 7.93
CA CYS A 185 3.87 24.14 8.19
C CYS A 185 4.20 24.15 9.69
N ALA A 186 3.36 24.79 10.51
CA ALA A 186 3.56 24.87 11.95
C ALA A 186 3.35 23.49 12.63
N GLU A 187 2.26 22.80 12.28
CA GLU A 187 1.89 21.53 12.93
C GLU A 187 2.79 20.38 12.47
N TYR A 188 3.25 20.36 11.21
CA TYR A 188 4.10 19.28 10.70
C TYR A 188 5.47 19.22 11.40
N ALA A 189 6.07 20.38 11.68
CA ALA A 189 7.36 20.43 12.38
C ALA A 189 7.32 19.79 13.78
N ALA A 190 6.16 19.87 14.46
CA ALA A 190 5.95 19.22 15.75
C ALA A 190 5.61 17.73 15.60
N ALA A 191 4.86 17.37 14.57
CA ALA A 191 4.40 16.00 14.31
C ALA A 191 5.52 15.09 13.77
N ALA A 192 6.49 15.64 13.05
CA ALA A 192 7.58 14.89 12.41
C ALA A 192 8.93 15.63 12.56
N PRO A 193 9.49 15.75 13.78
CA PRO A 193 10.66 16.61 14.07
C PRO A 193 11.99 16.20 13.42
N GLY A 194 12.03 15.08 12.69
CA GLY A 194 13.20 14.59 11.94
C GLY A 194 12.95 14.32 10.46
N ALA A 195 11.75 14.61 9.94
CA ALA A 195 11.47 14.42 8.52
C ALA A 195 12.27 15.42 7.68
N SER A 196 12.74 14.99 6.50
CA SER A 196 13.34 15.88 5.50
C SER A 196 12.37 16.22 4.36
N VAL A 197 11.26 15.49 4.27
CA VAL A 197 10.22 15.66 3.27
C VAL A 197 8.88 15.96 3.94
N LEU A 198 8.05 16.78 3.32
CA LEU A 198 6.61 16.89 3.60
C LEU A 198 5.85 16.38 2.38
N LEU A 199 5.06 15.32 2.54
CA LEU A 199 4.18 14.80 1.49
C LEU A 199 2.71 15.14 1.81
N VAL A 200 2.09 15.94 0.95
CA VAL A 200 0.67 16.32 1.04
C VAL A 200 -0.07 15.76 -0.16
N ILE A 201 -1.22 15.14 0.11
CA ILE A 201 -2.14 14.63 -0.90
C ILE A 201 -3.41 15.48 -0.83
N CYS A 202 -3.85 16.06 -1.94
CA CYS A 202 -5.07 16.86 -1.99
C CYS A 202 -6.17 16.09 -2.73
N GLN A 203 -7.36 16.00 -2.13
CA GLN A 203 -8.52 15.44 -2.83
C GLN A 203 -8.96 16.30 -4.03
N ASN A 204 -8.83 17.63 -3.91
CA ASN A 204 -9.23 18.58 -4.93
C ASN A 204 -8.00 19.15 -5.66
N ASP A 205 -8.19 19.64 -6.88
CA ASP A 205 -7.19 20.35 -7.69
C ASP A 205 -6.69 21.63 -6.99
N MET A 206 -5.61 21.51 -6.23
CA MET A 206 -5.00 22.61 -5.48
C MET A 206 -3.52 22.40 -5.13
N ALA A 207 -2.89 21.29 -5.54
CA ALA A 207 -1.56 20.94 -5.05
C ALA A 207 -0.49 21.94 -5.48
N LYS A 208 -0.55 22.46 -6.71
CA LYS A 208 0.40 23.49 -7.20
C LYS A 208 0.29 24.79 -6.42
N ALA A 209 -0.94 25.25 -6.19
CA ALA A 209 -1.20 26.47 -5.43
C ALA A 209 -0.77 26.32 -3.96
N LEU A 210 -1.14 25.21 -3.32
CA LEU A 210 -0.76 24.89 -1.95
C LEU A 210 0.75 24.72 -1.83
N GLY A 211 1.37 24.04 -2.79
CA GLY A 211 2.82 23.83 -2.88
C GLY A 211 3.58 25.15 -2.87
N HIS A 212 3.21 26.08 -3.75
CA HIS A 212 3.80 27.42 -3.77
C HIS A 212 3.58 28.22 -2.47
N ALA A 213 2.45 28.03 -1.79
CA ALA A 213 2.19 28.67 -0.50
C ALA A 213 3.06 28.06 0.62
N LEU A 214 3.29 26.75 0.60
CA LEU A 214 4.12 26.02 1.56
C LEU A 214 5.61 26.33 1.39
N VAL A 215 6.15 26.30 0.18
CA VAL A 215 7.59 26.54 -0.09
C VAL A 215 8.09 27.85 0.51
N LYS A 216 7.31 28.92 0.38
CA LYS A 216 7.63 30.24 0.96
C LYS A 216 7.79 30.19 2.49
N ARG A 217 7.10 29.27 3.15
CA ARG A 217 7.07 29.10 4.61
C ARG A 217 8.10 28.09 5.10
N LEU A 218 8.28 27.00 4.35
CA LEU A 218 9.26 25.96 4.63
C LEU A 218 10.70 26.48 4.56
N ARG A 219 10.98 27.51 3.74
CA ARG A 219 12.29 28.18 3.62
C ARG A 219 13.45 27.18 3.42
N GLY A 220 13.21 26.12 2.63
CA GLY A 220 14.20 25.09 2.33
C GLY A 220 14.53 24.13 3.48
N LYS A 221 13.79 24.16 4.60
CA LYS A 221 13.98 23.23 5.72
C LYS A 221 13.48 21.82 5.41
N LEU A 222 12.44 21.72 4.59
CA LEU A 222 11.84 20.48 4.14
C LEU A 222 11.72 20.54 2.64
N ARG A 223 12.01 19.41 1.99
CA ARG A 223 11.58 19.18 0.61
C ARG A 223 10.07 18.94 0.60
N LEU A 224 9.40 19.37 -0.45
CA LEU A 224 7.95 19.30 -0.55
C LEU A 224 7.54 18.41 -1.72
N VAL A 225 6.59 17.53 -1.47
CA VAL A 225 5.82 16.84 -2.50
C VAL A 225 4.34 17.10 -2.21
N CYS A 226 3.65 17.70 -3.17
CA CYS A 226 2.22 17.98 -3.11
C CYS A 226 1.60 17.43 -4.39
N VAL A 227 0.74 16.43 -4.24
CA VAL A 227 -0.01 15.80 -5.34
C VAL A 227 -1.50 16.01 -5.12
N ASP A 228 -2.29 16.12 -6.18
CA ASP A 228 -3.73 16.30 -6.07
C ASP A 228 -4.55 15.33 -6.93
N GLN A 229 -5.87 15.42 -6.72
CA GLN A 229 -6.91 14.61 -7.34
C GLN A 229 -6.80 13.12 -6.99
N LEU A 230 -6.32 12.83 -5.78
CA LEU A 230 -6.21 11.48 -5.24
C LEU A 230 -7.17 11.31 -4.06
N ASN A 231 -7.93 10.21 -4.07
CA ASN A 231 -8.85 9.87 -2.98
C ASN A 231 -8.22 8.79 -2.08
N ALA A 232 -7.54 9.22 -1.02
CA ALA A 232 -7.02 8.29 -0.01
C ALA A 232 -8.09 7.82 0.98
N ALA A 233 -7.96 6.60 1.50
CA ALA A 233 -8.74 6.05 2.59
C ALA A 233 -7.87 5.87 3.85
N ASP A 234 -8.54 5.70 4.99
CA ASP A 234 -7.85 5.34 6.24
C ASP A 234 -7.15 3.98 6.07
N GLY A 235 -5.84 3.93 6.35
CA GLY A 235 -5.01 2.71 6.19
C GLY A 235 -4.35 2.56 4.82
N ASP A 236 -4.49 3.54 3.93
CA ASP A 236 -3.79 3.56 2.65
C ASP A 236 -2.30 3.86 2.80
N TYR A 237 -1.53 3.39 1.82
CA TYR A 237 -0.14 3.73 1.57
C TYR A 237 -0.01 4.34 0.19
N VAL A 238 1.00 5.19 0.01
CA VAL A 238 1.27 5.85 -1.26
C VAL A 238 2.71 5.61 -1.72
N ASP A 239 2.87 5.33 -3.01
CA ASP A 239 4.13 5.48 -3.72
C ASP A 239 4.04 6.68 -4.66
N VAL A 240 5.09 7.49 -4.69
CA VAL A 240 5.25 8.58 -5.65
C VAL A 240 6.51 8.29 -6.45
N GLY A 241 6.37 8.01 -7.75
CA GLY A 241 7.48 7.65 -8.61
C GLY A 241 8.34 8.85 -9.03
N LEU A 242 9.24 8.61 -9.97
CA LEU A 242 9.98 9.68 -10.65
C LEU A 242 9.10 10.36 -11.71
N PRO A 243 9.29 11.67 -11.96
CA PRO A 243 8.54 12.36 -13.00
C PRO A 243 8.78 11.74 -14.38
N ILE A 244 7.70 11.55 -15.12
CA ILE A 244 7.72 11.12 -16.53
C ILE A 244 7.87 12.34 -17.44
N LYS A 245 7.33 13.48 -17.00
CA LYS A 245 7.47 14.83 -17.58
C LYS A 245 7.50 15.87 -16.46
N GLU A 246 7.85 17.11 -16.76
CA GLU A 246 7.93 18.20 -15.76
C GLU A 246 6.70 18.30 -14.85
N ASP A 247 5.49 18.19 -15.41
CA ASP A 247 4.23 18.30 -14.67
C ASP A 247 3.52 16.94 -14.44
N MET A 248 4.22 15.80 -14.50
CA MET A 248 3.55 14.49 -14.39
C MET A 248 4.40 13.46 -13.62
N VAL A 249 3.82 12.94 -12.53
CA VAL A 249 4.43 11.92 -11.67
C VAL A 249 3.45 10.75 -11.48
N PRO A 250 3.88 9.49 -11.63
CA PRO A 250 3.04 8.33 -11.35
C PRO A 250 2.85 8.18 -9.84
N VAL A 251 1.60 8.05 -9.40
CA VAL A 251 1.25 7.86 -8.00
C VAL A 251 0.48 6.55 -7.86
N ILE A 252 0.84 5.73 -6.87
CA ILE A 252 0.17 4.46 -6.60
C ILE A 252 -0.42 4.51 -5.20
N MET A 253 -1.74 4.43 -5.12
CA MET A 253 -2.46 4.25 -3.87
C MET A 253 -2.62 2.75 -3.59
N LYS A 254 -2.22 2.34 -2.39
CA LYS A 254 -2.23 0.96 -1.91
C LYS A 254 -3.16 0.85 -0.71
N THR A 255 -4.29 0.18 -0.89
CA THR A 255 -5.24 -0.04 0.20
C THR A 255 -4.99 -1.41 0.83
N LEU A 256 -4.62 -1.42 2.11
CA LEU A 256 -4.36 -2.65 2.87
C LEU A 256 -5.57 -3.14 3.69
N VAL A 257 -6.68 -2.40 3.67
CA VAL A 257 -7.89 -2.75 4.43
C VAL A 257 -8.77 -3.68 3.61
N PHE A 258 -8.86 -4.93 4.05
CA PHE A 258 -9.84 -5.90 3.56
C PHE A 258 -11.11 -5.81 4.40
N HIS A 259 -12.19 -5.27 3.84
CA HIS A 259 -13.49 -5.36 4.50
C HIS A 259 -13.97 -6.82 4.47
N ARG A 260 -14.11 -7.46 5.65
CA ARG A 260 -14.94 -8.67 5.78
C ARG A 260 -16.38 -8.24 5.49
N ARG A 261 -16.96 -8.71 4.37
CA ARG A 261 -18.40 -8.57 4.17
C ARG A 261 -19.08 -9.39 5.26
N GLU A 262 -19.78 -8.74 6.18
CA GLU A 262 -20.82 -9.41 6.94
C GLU A 262 -21.89 -9.85 5.93
N SER A 263 -22.10 -11.17 5.85
CA SER A 263 -23.18 -11.77 5.10
C SER A 263 -24.50 -11.16 5.57
N GLY A 264 -25.11 -10.34 4.72
CA GLY A 264 -26.45 -9.82 4.97
C GLY A 264 -27.42 -10.98 5.12
N GLU A 265 -28.08 -11.02 6.27
CA GLU A 265 -29.27 -11.84 6.49
C GLU A 265 -30.32 -11.48 5.44
N GLU A 266 -30.71 -12.47 4.65
CA GLU A 266 -31.96 -12.46 3.88
C GLU A 266 -33.11 -12.25 4.87
N GLN A 267 -33.70 -11.05 4.84
CA GLN A 267 -35.02 -10.83 5.43
C GLN A 267 -36.06 -11.40 4.45
N ALA A 268 -36.65 -12.51 4.88
CA ALA A 268 -37.92 -13.04 4.37
C ALA A 268 -39.09 -12.10 4.70
#